data_AF-A0A931LVT5-F1
#
_entry.id   AF-A0A931LVT5-F1
#
_cell.length_a   1.000
_cell.length_b   1.000
_cell.length_c   1.000
_cell.angle_alpha   90.00
_cell.angle_beta   90.00
_cell.angle_gamma   90.00
#
_symmetry.space_group_name_H-M   'P 1'
#
loop_
_entity.id
_entity.type
_entity.pdbx_description
1 polymer ?
#
loop_
_entity_poly.entity_id
_entity_poly.type
_entity_poly.pdbx_seq_one_letter_code
_entity_poly.pdbx_strand_id
1 'polypeptide(L)'
;MKDIWLWLVIAAAAVLGALLYFTLQTTQGHSRMTMEPPESQSLLISKGMELAKDLGCFACHSVDGKTLVGPTWQGLYEHEMEVILPDGTVAKAKADEAYIKESILEPGAKIVKGFHNTMPSFKNKVSDEDIQAIIAYIKTLKREHQHP
;
A
#
# COMPACT_ATOMS: atom_id res chain seq x y z
N MET A 1 17.77 -31.75 -59.75
CA MET A 1 18.68 -30.60 -59.48
C MET A 1 17.96 -29.25 -59.38
N LYS A 2 16.64 -29.15 -59.62
CA LYS A 2 15.89 -27.87 -59.56
C LYS A 2 15.14 -27.68 -58.22
N ASP A 3 15.02 -28.75 -57.42
CA ASP A 3 14.15 -28.78 -56.25
C ASP A 3 14.84 -28.23 -54.99
N ILE A 4 16.17 -28.36 -54.90
CA ILE A 4 16.97 -27.87 -53.75
C ILE A 4 17.01 -26.33 -53.70
N TRP A 5 17.02 -25.68 -54.86
CA TRP A 5 16.99 -24.22 -54.95
C TRP A 5 15.65 -23.62 -54.47
N LEU A 6 14.54 -24.31 -54.74
CA LEU A 6 13.21 -23.85 -54.30
C LEU A 6 13.06 -23.93 -52.77
N TRP A 7 13.60 -24.99 -52.14
CA TRP A 7 13.61 -25.12 -50.69
C TRP A 7 14.54 -24.12 -49.99
N LEU A 8 15.67 -23.77 -50.59
CA LEU A 8 16.58 -22.75 -50.06
C LEU A 8 15.97 -21.34 -50.10
N VAL A 9 15.24 -21.00 -51.17
CA VAL A 9 14.56 -19.70 -51.29
C VAL A 9 13.39 -19.59 -50.28
N ILE A 10 12.64 -20.67 -50.07
CA ILE A 10 11.54 -20.69 -49.09
C ILE A 10 12.07 -20.58 -47.65
N ALA A 11 13.18 -21.27 -47.32
CA ALA A 11 13.81 -21.18 -46.01
C ALA A 11 14.35 -19.77 -45.71
N ALA A 12 14.93 -19.08 -46.70
CA ALA A 12 15.41 -17.72 -46.55
C ALA A 12 14.26 -16.70 -46.31
N ALA A 13 13.12 -16.86 -46.98
CA ALA A 13 11.95 -15.99 -46.80
C ALA A 13 11.32 -16.12 -45.40
N ALA A 14 11.31 -17.32 -44.81
CA ALA A 14 10.79 -17.56 -43.47
C ALA A 14 11.65 -16.91 -42.37
N VAL A 15 12.98 -16.92 -42.52
CA VAL A 15 13.91 -16.30 -41.56
C VAL A 15 13.81 -14.77 -41.63
N LEU A 16 13.67 -14.20 -42.84
CA LEU A 16 13.47 -12.76 -43.02
C LEU A 16 12.11 -12.28 -42.46
N GLY A 17 11.05 -13.08 -42.64
CA GLY A 17 9.74 -12.80 -42.06
C GLY A 17 9.76 -12.83 -40.52
N ALA A 18 10.48 -13.78 -39.91
CA ALA A 18 10.62 -13.88 -38.46
C ALA A 18 11.46 -12.72 -37.88
N LEU A 19 12.52 -12.28 -38.57
CA LEU A 19 13.33 -11.14 -38.15
C LEU A 19 12.59 -9.80 -38.30
N LEU A 20 11.78 -9.62 -39.35
CA LEU A 20 10.90 -8.46 -39.50
C LEU A 20 9.77 -8.47 -38.46
N TYR A 21 9.20 -9.63 -38.15
CA TYR A 21 8.17 -9.75 -37.11
C TYR A 21 8.73 -9.44 -35.70
N PHE A 22 9.94 -9.92 -35.39
CA PHE A 22 10.60 -9.67 -34.10
C PHE A 22 11.05 -8.20 -33.93
N THR A 23 11.48 -7.54 -35.02
CA THR A 23 11.79 -6.11 -34.99
C THR A 23 10.54 -5.24 -34.84
N LEU A 24 9.40 -5.63 -35.42
CA LEU A 24 8.11 -4.96 -35.24
C LEU A 24 7.53 -5.09 -33.81
N GLN A 25 7.81 -6.20 -33.11
CA GLN A 25 7.35 -6.38 -31.73
C GLN A 25 8.14 -5.54 -30.71
N THR A 26 9.41 -5.22 -31.01
CA THR A 26 10.27 -4.47 -30.07
C THR A 26 9.83 -3.00 -29.90
N THR A 27 9.09 -2.43 -30.85
CA THR A 27 8.64 -1.02 -30.79
C THR A 27 7.30 -0.81 -30.08
N GLN A 28 6.53 -1.86 -29.77
CA GLN A 28 5.18 -1.75 -29.19
C GLN A 28 5.08 -2.08 -27.68
N GLY A 29 6.20 -2.30 -26.99
CA GLY A 29 6.21 -2.73 -25.57
C GLY A 29 6.84 -1.77 -24.56
N HIS A 30 7.27 -0.58 -24.96
CA HIS A 30 7.91 0.41 -24.06
C HIS A 30 6.99 1.59 -23.75
N SER A 31 5.73 1.31 -23.39
CA SER A 31 4.99 2.27 -22.57
C SER A 31 5.62 2.26 -21.19
N ARG A 32 6.34 3.34 -20.89
CA ARG A 32 6.78 3.73 -19.55
C ARG A 32 5.64 3.46 -18.57
N MET A 33 5.77 2.40 -17.77
CA MET A 33 4.85 2.05 -16.69
C MET A 33 4.91 3.22 -15.71
N THR A 34 3.93 4.12 -15.77
CA THR A 34 3.76 5.14 -14.75
C THR A 34 3.54 4.41 -13.43
N MET A 35 4.29 4.79 -12.39
CA MET A 35 4.07 4.33 -11.01
C MET A 35 2.77 4.94 -10.43
N GLU A 36 1.75 5.15 -11.27
CA GLU A 36 0.44 5.59 -10.83
C GLU A 36 -0.37 4.35 -10.41
N PRO A 37 -0.88 4.32 -9.17
CA PRO A 37 -1.82 3.30 -8.74
C PRO A 37 -2.98 3.18 -9.72
N PRO A 38 -3.54 1.98 -9.95
CA PRO A 38 -4.81 1.84 -10.68
C PRO A 38 -5.85 2.82 -10.12
N GLU A 39 -6.64 3.42 -11.00
CA GLU A 39 -7.60 4.50 -10.66
C GLU A 39 -8.45 4.17 -9.42
N SER A 40 -8.92 2.93 -9.30
CA SER A 40 -9.67 2.44 -8.14
C SER A 40 -8.89 2.51 -6.82
N GLN A 41 -7.59 2.24 -6.84
CA GLN A 41 -6.72 2.35 -5.66
C GLN A 41 -6.49 3.82 -5.29
N SER A 42 -6.30 4.70 -6.27
CA SER A 42 -6.16 6.14 -6.02
C SER A 42 -7.41 6.75 -5.39
N LEU A 43 -8.60 6.34 -5.84
CA LEU A 43 -9.89 6.75 -5.26
C LEU A 43 -10.06 6.26 -3.83
N LEU A 44 -9.69 5.00 -3.55
CA LEU A 44 -9.76 4.43 -2.21
C LEU A 44 -8.84 5.16 -1.22
N ILE A 45 -7.60 5.47 -1.64
CA ILE A 45 -6.63 6.24 -0.85
C ILE A 45 -7.17 7.64 -0.57
N SER A 46 -7.69 8.31 -1.59
CA SER A 46 -8.23 9.67 -1.48
C SER A 46 -9.42 9.72 -0.51
N LYS A 47 -10.34 8.76 -0.63
CA LYS A 47 -11.47 8.58 0.31
C LYS A 47 -10.97 8.37 1.74
N GLY A 48 -9.94 7.54 1.93
CA GLY A 48 -9.34 7.28 3.24
C GLY A 48 -8.77 8.52 3.91
N MET A 49 -8.08 9.36 3.14
CA MET A 49 -7.54 10.64 3.61
C MET A 49 -8.66 11.60 4.01
N GLU A 50 -9.72 11.70 3.21
CA GLU A 50 -10.88 12.55 3.48
C GLU A 50 -11.61 12.09 4.75
N LEU A 51 -11.88 10.79 4.89
CA LEU A 51 -12.45 10.22 6.11
C LEU A 51 -11.58 10.50 7.34
N ALA A 52 -10.26 10.33 7.25
CA ALA A 52 -9.35 10.62 8.36
C ALA A 52 -9.39 12.10 8.77
N LYS A 53 -9.59 13.01 7.82
CA LYS A 53 -9.79 14.44 8.09
C LYS A 53 -11.12 14.69 8.77
N ASP A 54 -12.21 14.18 8.22
CA ASP A 54 -13.58 14.45 8.68
C ASP A 54 -13.88 13.82 10.05
N LEU A 55 -13.28 12.67 10.32
CA LEU A 55 -13.33 11.99 11.62
C LEU A 55 -12.37 12.62 12.66
N GLY A 56 -11.58 13.62 12.26
CA GLY A 56 -10.68 14.35 13.15
C GLY A 56 -9.41 13.60 13.54
N CYS A 57 -9.03 12.53 12.84
CA CYS A 57 -7.85 11.72 13.15
C CYS A 57 -6.57 12.57 13.22
N PHE A 58 -6.44 13.56 12.33
CA PHE A 58 -5.27 14.45 12.25
C PHE A 58 -5.11 15.42 13.41
N ALA A 59 -6.12 15.56 14.29
CA ALA A 59 -5.97 16.32 15.52
C ALA A 59 -5.01 15.63 16.52
N CYS A 60 -4.90 14.30 16.44
CA CYS A 60 -4.11 13.48 17.36
C CYS A 60 -2.99 12.69 16.67
N HIS A 61 -3.10 12.45 15.36
CA HIS A 61 -2.12 11.67 14.59
C HIS A 61 -1.53 12.53 13.47
N SER A 62 -0.21 12.70 13.47
CA SER A 62 0.47 13.38 12.35
C SER A 62 0.79 12.40 11.22
N VAL A 63 1.14 12.96 10.06
CA VAL A 63 1.68 12.22 8.91
C VAL A 63 3.09 12.67 8.53
N ASP A 64 3.66 13.60 9.30
CA ASP A 64 4.97 14.23 9.07
C ASP A 64 6.05 13.77 10.07
N GLY A 65 5.71 12.80 10.93
CA GLY A 65 6.65 12.24 11.91
C GLY A 65 6.56 12.89 13.29
N LYS A 66 5.86 14.01 13.45
CA LYS A 66 5.73 14.68 14.77
C LYS A 66 4.85 13.87 15.71
N THR A 67 5.29 13.69 16.95
CA THR A 67 4.41 13.16 18.01
C THR A 67 3.40 14.23 18.44
N LEU A 68 2.12 13.86 18.46
CA LEU A 68 1.04 14.70 18.98
C LEU A 68 0.45 14.01 20.23
N VAL A 69 -0.89 14.04 20.39
CA VAL A 69 -1.58 13.27 21.44
C VAL A 69 -1.45 11.76 21.21
N GLY A 70 -1.43 11.34 19.94
CA GLY A 70 -1.21 9.96 19.51
C GLY A 70 0.07 9.80 18.68
N PRO A 71 0.43 8.55 18.33
CA PRO A 71 1.60 8.27 17.49
C PRO A 71 1.41 8.80 16.07
N THR A 72 2.52 9.15 15.42
CA THR A 72 2.53 9.47 13.97
C THR A 72 2.13 8.26 13.13
N TRP A 73 1.43 8.50 12.03
CA TRP A 73 1.18 7.49 10.99
C TRP A 73 2.34 7.35 10.01
N GLN A 74 3.29 8.30 10.01
CA GLN A 74 4.46 8.22 9.13
C GLN A 74 5.31 6.98 9.46
N GLY A 75 5.39 6.06 8.50
CA GLY A 75 6.09 4.80 8.66
C GLY A 75 5.42 3.83 9.63
N LEU A 76 4.14 4.03 9.97
CA LEU A 76 3.42 3.16 10.92
C LEU A 76 3.14 1.78 10.33
N TYR A 77 2.65 1.70 9.09
CA TYR A 77 2.20 0.43 8.53
C TYR A 77 3.33 -0.61 8.49
N GLU A 78 3.07 -1.77 9.08
CA GLU A 78 4.02 -2.88 9.33
C GLU A 78 5.15 -2.61 10.33
N HIS A 79 5.17 -1.47 11.00
CA HIS A 79 6.14 -1.20 12.06
C HIS A 79 5.90 -2.10 13.27
N GLU A 80 6.98 -2.63 13.85
CA GLU A 80 6.95 -3.34 15.12
C GLU A 80 7.14 -2.36 16.28
N MET A 81 6.30 -2.48 17.30
CA MET A 81 6.30 -1.60 18.47
C MET A 81 5.87 -2.34 19.74
N GLU A 82 6.16 -1.73 20.89
CA GLU A 82 5.66 -2.20 22.17
C GLU A 82 4.28 -1.60 22.47
N VAL A 83 3.37 -2.43 22.97
CA VAL A 83 2.02 -2.04 23.41
C VAL A 83 1.79 -2.47 24.86
N ILE A 84 0.94 -1.75 25.57
CA ILE A 84 0.44 -2.08 26.89
C ILE A 84 -0.96 -2.69 26.72
N LEU A 85 -1.15 -3.90 27.27
CA LEU A 85 -2.42 -4.62 27.28
C LEU A 85 -3.31 -4.16 28.45
N PRO A 86 -4.62 -4.52 28.48
CA PRO A 86 -5.53 -4.08 29.53
C PRO A 86 -5.14 -4.50 30.95
N ASP A 87 -4.37 -5.58 31.08
CA ASP A 87 -3.82 -6.07 32.35
C ASP A 87 -2.51 -5.37 32.77
N GLY A 88 -2.05 -4.39 31.98
CA GLY A 88 -0.81 -3.64 32.21
C GLY A 88 0.45 -4.31 31.70
N THR A 89 0.37 -5.52 31.13
CA THR A 89 1.54 -6.20 30.57
C THR A 89 2.02 -5.54 29.28
N VAL A 90 3.33 -5.62 29.04
CA VAL A 90 3.95 -5.12 27.79
C VAL A 90 4.07 -6.27 26.81
N ALA A 91 3.57 -6.07 25.58
CA ALA A 91 3.67 -7.01 24.47
C ALA A 91 4.25 -6.34 23.22
N LYS A 92 4.72 -7.13 22.27
CA LYS A 92 5.06 -6.64 20.92
C LYS A 92 3.84 -6.73 20.01
N ALA A 93 3.66 -5.74 19.15
CA ALA A 93 2.64 -5.73 18.10
C ALA A 93 3.25 -5.25 16.79
N LYS A 94 2.73 -5.76 15.67
CA LYS A 94 2.98 -5.24 14.33
C LYS A 94 1.78 -4.41 13.92
N ALA A 95 2.00 -3.19 13.42
CA ALA A 95 0.94 -2.32 12.92
C ALA A 95 0.45 -2.75 11.53
N ASP A 96 -0.07 -3.96 11.43
CA ASP A 96 -0.74 -4.49 10.24
C ASP A 96 -2.21 -4.03 10.16
N GLU A 97 -2.93 -4.49 9.14
CA GLU A 97 -4.33 -4.11 8.93
C GLU A 97 -5.23 -4.50 10.11
N ALA A 98 -5.01 -5.67 10.70
CA ALA A 98 -5.81 -6.16 11.81
C ALA A 98 -5.59 -5.32 13.06
N TYR A 99 -4.34 -4.97 13.36
CA TYR A 99 -4.00 -4.06 14.44
C TYR A 99 -4.61 -2.66 14.24
N ILE A 100 -4.51 -2.10 13.04
CA ILE A 100 -5.04 -0.75 12.76
C ILE A 100 -6.58 -0.76 12.88
N LYS A 101 -7.26 -1.77 12.32
CA LYS A 101 -8.71 -1.93 12.46
C LYS A 101 -9.12 -2.10 13.93
N GLU A 102 -8.43 -2.95 14.69
CA GLU A 102 -8.66 -3.13 16.12
C GLU A 102 -8.46 -1.82 16.89
N SER A 103 -7.42 -1.05 16.57
CA SER A 103 -7.16 0.24 17.23
C SER A 103 -8.23 1.29 16.95
N ILE A 104 -8.84 1.28 15.76
CA ILE A 104 -9.94 2.18 15.40
C ILE A 104 -11.23 1.80 16.14
N LEU A 105 -11.51 0.49 16.26
CA LEU A 105 -12.76 -0.02 16.85
C LEU A 105 -12.68 -0.12 18.38
N GLU A 106 -11.55 -0.59 18.90
CA GLU A 106 -11.29 -0.93 20.30
C GLU A 106 -9.92 -0.36 20.76
N PRO A 107 -9.73 0.98 20.77
CA PRO A 107 -8.43 1.62 21.00
C PRO A 107 -7.76 1.28 22.34
N GLY A 108 -8.54 0.87 23.34
CA GLY A 108 -8.03 0.45 24.65
C GLY A 108 -7.48 -0.98 24.72
N ALA A 109 -7.61 -1.77 23.64
CA ALA A 109 -7.17 -3.16 23.63
C ALA A 109 -5.64 -3.29 23.62
N LYS A 110 -4.94 -2.39 22.90
CA LYS A 110 -3.47 -2.40 22.74
C LYS A 110 -2.95 -0.97 22.60
N ILE A 111 -2.54 -0.37 23.72
CA ILE A 111 -2.09 1.03 23.75
C ILE A 111 -0.59 1.08 23.43
N VAL A 112 -0.18 1.87 22.43
CA VAL A 112 1.26 2.04 22.14
C VAL A 112 2.00 2.57 23.37
N LYS A 113 3.10 1.92 23.75
CA LYS A 113 3.88 2.30 24.92
C LYS A 113 4.33 3.77 24.82
N GLY A 114 4.09 4.54 25.88
CA GLY A 114 4.36 5.98 25.92
C GLY A 114 3.17 6.87 25.55
N PHE A 115 2.03 6.29 25.16
CA PHE A 115 0.79 7.02 24.89
C PHE A 115 -0.30 6.71 25.93
N HIS A 116 -1.28 7.61 26.03
CA HIS A 116 -2.42 7.47 26.93
C HIS A 116 -3.61 6.84 26.20
N ASN A 117 -4.51 6.20 26.96
CA ASN A 117 -5.78 5.69 26.43
C ASN A 117 -6.78 6.84 26.22
N THR A 118 -6.58 7.61 25.15
CA THR A 118 -7.38 8.81 24.84
C THR A 118 -8.01 8.75 23.44
N MET A 119 -7.64 7.76 22.62
CA MET A 119 -8.25 7.58 21.30
C MET A 119 -9.71 7.17 21.45
N PRO A 120 -10.66 7.90 20.83
CA PRO A 120 -12.08 7.53 20.90
C PRO A 120 -12.34 6.27 20.07
N SER A 121 -13.31 5.45 20.51
CA SER A 121 -13.79 4.33 19.71
C SER A 121 -14.68 4.82 18.56
N PHE A 122 -14.44 4.23 17.37
CA PHE A 122 -15.25 4.42 16.16
C PHE A 122 -16.16 3.22 15.86
N LYS A 123 -16.29 2.28 16.79
CA LYS A 123 -17.23 1.16 16.69
C LYS A 123 -18.64 1.67 16.41
N ASN A 124 -19.30 1.08 15.41
CA ASN A 124 -20.64 1.45 14.94
C ASN A 124 -20.76 2.89 14.40
N LYS A 125 -19.64 3.62 14.22
CA LYS A 125 -19.63 4.98 13.64
C LYS A 125 -19.01 5.01 12.25
N VAL A 126 -18.15 4.05 11.95
CA VAL A 126 -17.43 3.93 10.67
C VAL A 126 -17.64 2.50 10.17
N SER A 127 -17.97 2.35 8.88
CA SER A 127 -18.14 1.02 8.27
C SER A 127 -16.81 0.33 8.05
N ASP A 128 -16.84 -0.98 7.81
CA ASP A 128 -15.64 -1.75 7.49
C ASP A 128 -14.99 -1.26 6.18
N GLU A 129 -15.80 -0.87 5.18
CA GLU A 129 -15.30 -0.33 3.91
C GLU A 129 -14.59 1.01 4.10
N ASP A 130 -15.10 1.86 4.99
CA ASP A 130 -14.49 3.16 5.29
C ASP A 130 -13.21 3.00 6.10
N ILE A 131 -13.16 2.02 7.02
CA ILE A 131 -11.92 1.65 7.71
C ILE A 131 -10.88 1.15 6.71
N GLN A 132 -11.27 0.34 5.73
CA GLN A 132 -10.36 -0.12 4.67
C GLN A 132 -9.81 1.04 3.84
N ALA A 133 -10.60 2.06 3.56
CA ALA A 133 -10.13 3.27 2.90
C ALA A 133 -9.08 4.01 3.76
N ILE A 134 -9.34 4.20 5.06
CA ILE A 134 -8.38 4.82 5.99
C ILE A 134 -7.07 4.02 6.07
N ILE A 135 -7.16 2.69 6.16
CA ILE A 135 -5.99 1.80 6.14
C ILE A 135 -5.23 1.95 4.82
N ALA A 136 -5.93 2.01 3.67
CA ALA A 136 -5.31 2.23 2.37
C ALA A 136 -4.50 3.54 2.35
N TYR A 137 -5.02 4.61 2.95
CA TYR A 137 -4.29 5.86 3.11
C TYR A 137 -3.05 5.69 4.02
N ILE A 138 -3.19 5.08 5.20
CA ILE A 138 -2.07 4.85 6.14
C ILE A 138 -0.94 4.05 5.47
N LYS A 139 -1.26 3.06 4.63
CA LYS A 139 -0.26 2.29 3.86
C LYS A 139 0.60 3.16 2.96
N THR A 140 0.06 4.24 2.40
CA THR A 140 0.84 5.17 1.56
C THR A 140 1.91 5.93 2.36
N LEU A 141 1.75 6.00 3.68
CA LEU A 141 2.69 6.66 4.59
C LEU A 141 3.81 5.73 5.06
N LYS A 142 3.81 4.46 4.64
CA LYS A 142 4.90 3.52 4.91
C LYS A 142 6.21 4.10 4.35
N ARG A 143 7.30 4.06 5.13
CA ARG A 143 8.62 4.37 4.59
C ARG A 143 9.01 3.26 3.63
N GLU A 144 9.37 3.59 2.39
CA GLU A 144 10.08 2.62 1.55
C GLU A 144 11.35 2.18 2.26
N HIS A 145 11.74 0.91 2.08
CA HIS A 145 12.93 0.33 2.67
C HIS A 145 14.12 1.26 2.46
N GLN A 146 14.53 1.98 3.51
CA GLN A 146 15.86 2.57 3.58
C GLN A 146 16.81 1.37 3.72
N HIS A 147 17.30 0.89 2.59
CA HIS A 147 18.48 0.05 2.56
C HIS A 147 19.65 0.92 3.03
N PRO A 148 20.34 0.58 4.14
CA PRO A 148 21.52 1.31 4.58
C PRO A 148 22.66 1.22 3.55
#